data_AF-A0AA44Q5J7-F1
#
_entry.id   AF-A0AA44Q5J7-F1
#
_cell.length_a   1.000
_cell.length_b   1.000
_cell.length_c   1.000
_cell.angle_alpha   90.00
_cell.angle_beta   90.00
_cell.angle_gamma   90.00
#
_symmetry.space_group_name_H-M   'P 1'
#
loop_
_entity.id
_entity.type
_entity.pdbx_description
1 polymer ?
#
loop_
_entity_poly.entity_id
_entity_poly.type
_entity_poly.pdbx_seq_one_letter_code
_entity_poly.pdbx_strand_id
1 'polypeptide(L)'
;KSTGQITKIIEVEAIRLVDLAERYNKPIVIEKLDTTQSKTGDRYGNKQANRMKSMFAYEKMTSTIRSRADKRGVAVFQVNPAYTSISGKMKYMRKFGISIHQSAAFTIGRRGLGYKEKVPRVLQPYIPKKDAHHWSHWHQLNNQLDIRTHHFYQLYGVNQ
;
A
#
# COMPACT_ATOMS: atom_id res chain seq x y z
N LYS A 1 -4.58 -12.14 -22.83
CA LYS A 1 -4.13 -10.76 -23.11
C LYS A 1 -2.65 -10.83 -23.48
N SER A 2 -2.23 -10.19 -24.57
CA SER A 2 -0.81 -10.08 -24.92
C SER A 2 -0.10 -9.09 -23.97
N THR A 3 1.23 -9.18 -23.87
CA THR A 3 2.04 -8.27 -23.05
C THR A 3 1.78 -6.80 -23.41
N GLY A 4 1.66 -6.48 -24.70
CA GLY A 4 1.35 -5.13 -25.18
C GLY A 4 -0.03 -4.61 -24.73
N GLN A 5 -1.04 -5.48 -24.69
CA GLN A 5 -2.37 -5.11 -24.18
C GLN A 5 -2.35 -4.79 -22.68
N ILE A 6 -1.58 -5.56 -21.90
CA ILE A 6 -1.45 -5.32 -20.45
C ILE A 6 -0.76 -3.97 -20.19
N THR A 7 0.34 -3.70 -20.91
CA THR A 7 1.04 -2.41 -20.83
C THR A 7 0.11 -1.24 -21.08
N LYS A 8 -0.67 -1.30 -22.17
CA LYS A 8 -1.58 -0.21 -22.56
C LYS A 8 -2.67 0.03 -21.51
N ILE A 9 -3.22 -1.03 -20.91
CA ILE A 9 -4.21 -0.89 -19.82
C ILE A 9 -3.58 -0.18 -18.62
N ILE A 10 -2.39 -0.58 -18.20
CA ILE A 10 -1.69 0.04 -17.06
C ILE A 10 -1.40 1.52 -17.34
N GLU A 11 -0.94 1.84 -18.55
CA GLU A 11 -0.66 3.21 -18.94
C GLU A 11 -1.92 4.08 -18.95
N VAL A 12 -3.03 3.58 -19.51
CA VAL A 12 -4.30 4.30 -19.55
C VAL A 12 -4.79 4.64 -18.14
N GLU A 13 -4.75 3.67 -17.22
CA GLU A 13 -5.18 3.89 -15.83
C GLU A 13 -4.23 4.83 -15.07
N ALA A 14 -2.91 4.72 -15.30
CA ALA A 14 -1.94 5.65 -14.72
C ALA A 14 -2.15 7.09 -15.20
N ILE A 15 -2.45 7.29 -16.48
CA ILE A 15 -2.75 8.62 -17.04
C ILE A 15 -4.03 9.18 -16.43
N ARG A 16 -5.10 8.37 -16.36
CA ARG A 16 -6.38 8.77 -15.74
C ARG A 16 -6.19 9.21 -14.29
N LEU A 17 -5.35 8.51 -13.53
CA LEU A 17 -5.04 8.86 -12.15
C LEU A 17 -4.34 10.23 -12.04
N VAL A 18 -3.41 10.53 -12.93
CA VAL A 18 -2.73 11.84 -12.93
C VAL A 18 -3.66 12.96 -13.36
N ASP A 19 -4.49 12.73 -14.38
CA ASP A 19 -5.47 13.72 -14.84
C ASP A 19 -6.52 14.03 -13.75
N LEU A 20 -6.85 13.03 -12.92
CA LEU A 20 -7.69 13.22 -11.74
C LEU A 20 -7.00 14.08 -10.67
N ALA A 21 -5.72 13.82 -10.41
CA ALA A 21 -4.91 14.56 -9.45
C ALA A 21 -4.74 16.03 -9.86
N GLU A 22 -4.50 16.29 -11.16
CA GLU A 22 -4.49 17.63 -11.77
C GLU A 22 -5.82 18.34 -11.53
N ARG A 23 -6.95 17.70 -11.90
CA ARG A 23 -8.29 18.28 -11.76
C ARG A 23 -8.62 18.69 -10.33
N TYR A 24 -8.25 17.88 -9.34
CA TYR A 24 -8.52 18.18 -7.93
C TYR A 24 -7.42 18.99 -7.24
N ASN A 25 -6.37 19.38 -7.98
CA ASN A 25 -5.19 20.06 -7.46
C ASN A 25 -4.61 19.33 -6.24
N LYS A 26 -4.39 18.02 -6.37
CA LYS A 26 -3.84 17.16 -5.32
C LYS A 26 -2.54 16.52 -5.77
N PRO A 27 -1.53 16.42 -4.89
CA PRO A 27 -0.33 15.65 -5.19
C PRO A 27 -0.64 14.15 -5.16
N ILE A 28 0.23 13.37 -5.80
CA ILE A 28 0.21 11.91 -5.76
C ILE A 28 1.29 11.43 -4.80
N VAL A 29 0.97 10.42 -3.99
CA VAL A 29 1.94 9.75 -3.13
C VAL A 29 2.06 8.31 -3.56
N ILE A 30 3.27 7.88 -3.91
CA ILE A 30 3.57 6.50 -4.25
C ILE A 30 4.55 5.92 -3.24
N GLU A 31 4.44 4.64 -2.96
CA GLU A 31 5.47 3.95 -2.20
C GLU A 31 6.74 3.76 -3.04
N LYS A 32 7.91 3.68 -2.39
CA LYS A 32 9.18 3.28 -2.99
C LYS A 32 9.40 1.79 -2.71
N LEU A 33 8.74 0.91 -3.46
CA LEU A 33 8.98 -0.53 -3.32
C LEU A 33 10.43 -0.85 -3.69
N ASP A 34 11.12 -1.50 -2.76
CA ASP A 34 12.38 -2.18 -3.06
C ASP A 34 12.05 -3.48 -3.80
N THR A 35 12.45 -3.51 -5.06
CA THR A 35 12.10 -4.54 -6.04
C THR A 35 12.91 -5.84 -5.83
N THR A 36 13.88 -5.82 -4.91
CA THR A 36 14.82 -6.91 -4.68
C THR A 36 14.25 -8.05 -3.82
N GLN A 37 13.22 -7.81 -2.99
CA GLN A 37 12.66 -8.85 -2.10
C GLN A 37 11.14 -8.74 -1.83
N SER A 38 10.29 -9.06 -2.81
CA SER A 38 8.85 -9.23 -2.52
C SER A 38 8.55 -10.64 -1.99
N LYS A 39 8.16 -10.77 -0.72
CA LYS A 39 7.69 -12.01 -0.06
C LYS A 39 6.21 -12.36 -0.35
N THR A 40 5.67 -11.91 -1.49
CA THR A 40 4.26 -12.12 -1.82
C THR A 40 4.17 -12.82 -3.17
N GLY A 41 4.17 -14.15 -3.15
CA GLY A 41 3.80 -14.99 -4.29
C GLY A 41 2.58 -15.81 -3.90
N ASP A 42 1.65 -16.00 -4.85
CA ASP A 42 0.49 -16.88 -4.68
C ASP A 42 0.89 -18.24 -4.11
N ARG A 43 -0.01 -18.84 -3.31
CA ARG A 43 0.12 -20.24 -2.87
C ARG A 43 -0.02 -21.23 -4.04
N TYR A 44 -0.67 -20.82 -5.12
CA TYR A 44 -0.88 -21.61 -6.33
C TYR A 44 -0.30 -20.86 -7.54
N GLY A 45 0.94 -21.16 -7.90
CA GLY A 45 1.65 -20.56 -9.04
C GLY A 45 3.16 -20.47 -8.84
N ASN A 46 3.91 -20.26 -9.93
CA ASN A 46 5.34 -20.01 -9.83
C ASN A 46 5.58 -18.63 -9.20
N LYS A 47 6.02 -18.61 -7.94
CA LYS A 47 6.29 -17.38 -7.16
C LYS A 47 7.21 -16.40 -7.89
N GLN A 48 8.20 -16.90 -8.62
CA GLN A 48 9.14 -16.08 -9.38
C GLN A 48 8.46 -15.40 -10.56
N ALA A 49 7.62 -16.14 -11.30
CA ALA A 49 6.87 -15.59 -12.43
C ALA A 49 5.83 -14.55 -11.98
N ASN A 50 5.12 -14.80 -10.87
CA ASN A 50 4.14 -13.85 -10.32
C ASN A 50 4.81 -12.58 -9.78
N ARG A 51 6.00 -12.74 -9.17
CA ARG A 51 6.86 -11.60 -8.79
C ARG A 51 7.22 -10.77 -10.02
N MET A 52 7.75 -11.40 -11.07
CA MET A 52 8.16 -10.70 -12.29
C MET A 52 7.01 -9.91 -12.93
N LYS A 53 5.82 -10.50 -13.02
CA LYS A 53 4.61 -9.83 -13.54
C LYS A 53 4.21 -8.61 -12.68
N SER A 54 4.21 -8.78 -11.36
CA SER A 54 3.87 -7.70 -10.42
C SER A 54 4.88 -6.57 -10.50
N MET A 55 6.17 -6.90 -10.64
CA MET A 55 7.23 -5.92 -10.79
C MET A 55 7.11 -5.12 -12.07
N PHE A 56 6.92 -5.81 -13.19
CA PHE A 56 6.69 -5.17 -14.48
C PHE A 56 5.52 -4.19 -14.42
N ALA A 57 4.40 -4.59 -13.81
CA ALA A 57 3.23 -3.73 -13.68
C ALA A 57 3.51 -2.48 -12.82
N TYR A 58 4.19 -2.66 -11.69
CA TYR A 58 4.55 -1.57 -10.79
C TYR A 58 5.52 -0.56 -11.42
N GLU A 59 6.59 -1.05 -12.06
CA GLU A 59 7.56 -0.19 -12.75
C GLU A 59 6.91 0.58 -13.90
N LYS A 60 6.05 -0.09 -14.66
CA LYS A 60 5.34 0.55 -15.76
C LYS A 60 4.35 1.62 -15.28
N MET A 61 3.59 1.32 -14.23
CA MET A 61 2.66 2.28 -13.64
C MET A 61 3.39 3.49 -13.07
N THR A 62 4.45 3.28 -12.28
CA THR A 62 5.20 4.37 -11.62
C THR A 62 5.95 5.25 -12.60
N SER A 63 6.58 4.68 -13.64
CA SER A 63 7.22 5.45 -14.71
C SER A 63 6.20 6.29 -15.50
N THR A 64 5.03 5.71 -15.81
CA THR A 64 3.94 6.43 -16.50
C THR A 64 3.39 7.57 -15.65
N ILE A 65 3.11 7.33 -14.36
CA ILE A 65 2.66 8.35 -13.41
C ILE A 65 3.66 9.50 -13.37
N ARG A 66 4.96 9.22 -13.17
CA ARG A 66 5.99 10.27 -13.07
C ARG A 66 6.08 11.09 -14.35
N SER A 67 6.15 10.45 -15.51
CA SER A 67 6.25 11.16 -16.80
C SER A 67 5.01 12.01 -17.09
N ARG A 68 3.80 11.50 -16.80
CA ARG A 68 2.56 12.25 -17.00
C ARG A 68 2.44 13.41 -16.01
N ALA A 69 2.80 13.18 -14.75
CA ALA A 69 2.72 14.19 -13.70
C ALA A 69 3.68 15.35 -13.94
N ASP A 70 4.90 15.07 -14.39
CA ASP A 70 5.89 16.08 -14.81
C ASP A 70 5.34 16.99 -15.92
N LYS A 71 4.72 16.39 -16.94
CA LYS A 71 4.06 17.14 -18.04
C LYS A 71 2.84 17.96 -17.60
N ARG A 72 2.19 17.61 -16.50
CA ARG A 72 0.95 18.23 -16.00
C ARG A 72 1.15 19.10 -14.77
N GLY A 73 2.41 19.28 -14.31
CA GLY A 73 2.70 20.05 -13.10
C GLY A 73 2.14 19.42 -11.82
N VAL A 74 1.91 18.10 -11.79
CA VAL A 74 1.42 17.39 -10.61
C VAL A 74 2.60 16.89 -9.78
N ALA A 75 2.66 17.28 -8.51
CA ALA A 75 3.70 16.80 -7.61
C ALA A 75 3.54 15.30 -7.28
N VAL A 76 4.63 14.54 -7.35
CA VAL A 76 4.68 13.12 -6.98
C VAL A 76 5.67 12.91 -5.85
N PHE A 77 5.19 12.43 -4.71
CA PHE A 77 6.01 12.12 -3.54
C PHE A 77 6.25 10.63 -3.43
N GLN A 78 7.44 10.26 -2.96
CA GLN A 78 7.78 8.89 -2.64
C GLN A 78 7.88 8.69 -1.13
N VAL A 79 7.28 7.62 -0.63
CA VAL A 79 7.34 7.26 0.80
C VAL A 79 7.88 5.85 0.99
N ASN A 80 8.41 5.59 2.19
CA ASN A 80 8.87 4.26 2.56
C ASN A 80 7.67 3.28 2.60
N PRO A 81 7.72 2.11 1.94
CA PRO A 81 6.65 1.11 1.93
C PRO A 81 6.52 0.31 3.25
N ALA A 82 7.49 0.43 4.16
CA ALA A 82 7.61 -0.46 5.32
C ALA A 82 6.30 -0.56 6.12
N TYR A 83 5.73 -1.76 6.16
CA TYR A 83 4.54 -2.11 6.96
C TYR A 83 3.28 -1.29 6.66
N THR A 84 3.13 -0.72 5.47
CA THR A 84 1.92 0.04 5.06
C THR A 84 0.65 -0.83 5.10
N SER A 85 0.75 -2.08 4.65
CA SER A 85 -0.35 -3.05 4.69
C SER A 85 -0.73 -3.47 6.11
N ILE A 86 0.25 -3.70 6.99
CA ILE A 86 0.02 -4.11 8.38
C ILE A 86 -0.59 -2.97 9.19
N SER A 87 0.01 -1.78 9.13
CA SER A 87 -0.51 -0.60 9.83
C SER A 87 -1.87 -0.19 9.30
N GLY A 88 -2.08 -0.25 7.98
CA GLY A 88 -3.38 -0.01 7.35
C GLY A 88 -4.45 -1.00 7.82
N LYS A 89 -4.11 -2.31 7.80
CA LYS A 89 -4.98 -3.38 8.30
C LYS A 89 -5.43 -3.13 9.74
N MET A 90 -4.48 -2.88 10.63
CA MET A 90 -4.77 -2.74 12.06
C MET A 90 -5.48 -1.43 12.41
N LYS A 91 -5.23 -0.34 11.69
CA LYS A 91 -5.77 1.00 12.03
C LYS A 91 -7.04 1.37 11.28
N TYR A 92 -7.12 1.01 10.01
CA TYR A 92 -8.03 1.67 9.07
C TYR A 92 -9.02 0.76 8.41
N MET A 93 -8.73 -0.55 8.27
CA MET A 93 -9.71 -1.49 7.71
C MET A 93 -10.99 -1.42 8.52
N ARG A 94 -11.02 -1.98 9.74
CA ARG A 94 -12.22 -2.01 10.61
C ARG A 94 -12.85 -0.63 10.83
N LYS A 95 -12.02 0.41 10.96
CA LYS A 95 -12.50 1.77 11.23
C LYS A 95 -13.33 2.35 10.07
N PHE A 96 -12.98 2.03 8.82
CA PHE A 96 -13.58 2.67 7.65
C PHE A 96 -14.37 1.73 6.74
N GLY A 97 -14.47 0.43 7.02
CA GLY A 97 -15.19 -0.46 6.11
C GLY A 97 -14.41 -0.82 4.85
N ILE A 98 -13.09 -0.56 4.80
CA ILE A 98 -12.30 -0.61 3.57
C ILE A 98 -11.47 -1.88 3.44
N SER A 99 -11.14 -2.24 2.20
CA SER A 99 -10.26 -3.38 1.89
C SER A 99 -8.83 -3.17 2.40
N ILE A 100 -8.06 -4.25 2.49
CA ILE A 100 -6.64 -4.18 2.84
C ILE A 100 -5.85 -3.27 1.89
N HIS A 101 -6.14 -3.31 0.60
CA HIS A 101 -5.46 -2.48 -0.41
C HIS A 101 -5.79 -0.99 -0.24
N GLN A 102 -7.08 -0.67 -0.04
CA GLN A 102 -7.50 0.70 0.26
C GLN A 102 -6.89 1.20 1.57
N SER A 103 -6.83 0.36 2.60
CA SER A 103 -6.22 0.72 3.88
C SER A 103 -4.71 0.98 3.76
N ALA A 104 -4.01 0.23 2.91
CA ALA A 104 -2.60 0.44 2.64
C ALA A 104 -2.39 1.76 1.86
N ALA A 105 -3.20 2.01 0.82
CA ALA A 105 -3.19 3.26 0.08
C ALA A 105 -3.46 4.48 0.98
N PHE A 106 -4.41 4.36 1.91
CA PHE A 106 -4.69 5.41 2.90
C PHE A 106 -3.48 5.69 3.80
N THR A 107 -2.81 4.64 4.29
CA THR A 107 -1.56 4.76 5.06
C THR A 107 -0.46 5.46 4.24
N ILE A 108 -0.30 5.13 2.96
CA ILE A 108 0.67 5.77 2.05
C ILE A 108 0.36 7.27 1.92
N GLY A 109 -0.89 7.64 1.66
CA GLY A 109 -1.31 9.03 1.59
C GLY A 109 -1.00 9.80 2.88
N ARG A 110 -1.31 9.20 4.04
CA ARG A 110 -0.97 9.80 5.35
C ARG A 110 0.53 9.97 5.56
N ARG A 111 1.36 9.03 5.11
CA ARG A 111 2.82 9.20 5.16
C ARG A 111 3.28 10.36 4.29
N GLY A 112 2.69 10.54 3.12
CA GLY A 112 2.98 11.69 2.25
C GLY A 112 2.61 13.03 2.92
N LEU A 113 1.62 13.03 3.82
CA LEU A 113 1.27 14.18 4.65
C LEU A 113 2.17 14.34 5.91
N GLY A 114 3.20 13.51 6.09
CA GLY A 114 4.13 13.59 7.22
C GLY A 114 3.72 12.79 8.46
N TYR A 115 2.63 12.02 8.43
CA TYR A 115 2.25 11.17 9.57
C TYR A 115 3.20 9.97 9.71
N LYS A 116 3.73 9.77 10.92
CA LYS A 116 4.67 8.67 11.24
C LYS A 116 4.02 7.29 11.31
N GLU A 117 2.69 7.22 11.29
CA GLU A 117 1.94 5.96 11.42
C GLU A 117 2.37 5.12 12.63
N LYS A 118 2.49 5.74 13.81
CA LYS A 118 2.79 5.03 15.07
C LYS A 118 1.66 4.09 15.47
N VAL A 119 2.02 3.05 16.23
CA VAL A 119 1.09 2.11 16.84
C VAL A 119 0.14 2.85 17.82
N PRO A 120 -1.18 2.67 17.73
CA PRO A 120 -2.15 3.21 18.68
C PRO A 120 -1.87 2.78 20.12
N ARG A 121 -2.18 3.65 21.10
CA ARG A 121 -1.95 3.38 22.54
C ARG A 121 -2.51 2.04 23.00
N VAL A 122 -3.71 1.68 22.52
CA VAL A 122 -4.38 0.41 22.85
C VAL A 122 -3.60 -0.84 22.42
N LEU A 123 -2.73 -0.74 21.41
CA LEU A 123 -1.90 -1.86 20.94
C LEU A 123 -0.48 -1.83 21.54
N GLN A 124 -0.07 -0.75 22.20
CA GLN A 124 1.28 -0.63 22.77
C GLN A 124 1.62 -1.68 23.84
N PRO A 125 0.68 -2.16 24.68
CA PRO A 125 0.97 -3.24 25.63
C PRO A 125 1.43 -4.55 24.97
N TYR A 126 1.04 -4.78 23.71
CA TYR A 126 1.37 -5.99 22.96
C TYR A 126 2.68 -5.87 22.17
N ILE A 127 3.45 -4.80 22.34
CA ILE A 127 4.77 -4.63 21.71
C ILE A 127 5.84 -5.17 22.68
N PRO A 128 6.58 -6.24 22.32
CA PRO A 128 7.66 -6.78 23.16
C PRO A 128 8.82 -5.81 23.38
N LYS A 129 9.34 -5.22 22.29
CA LYS A 129 10.50 -4.31 22.31
C LYS A 129 10.05 -2.89 21.98
N LYS A 130 9.77 -2.11 23.02
CA LYS A 130 9.22 -0.73 22.93
C LYS A 130 10.26 0.33 22.57
N ASP A 131 11.53 0.02 22.82
CA ASP A 131 12.72 0.81 22.49
C ASP A 131 13.09 0.73 21.00
N ALA A 132 12.53 -0.24 20.27
CA ALA A 132 12.77 -0.38 18.84
C ALA A 132 12.22 0.79 18.02
N HIS A 133 12.72 0.95 16.80
CA HIS A 133 12.18 1.94 15.87
C HIS A 133 10.68 1.69 15.63
N HIS A 134 9.88 2.75 15.60
CA HIS A 134 8.41 2.66 15.53
C HIS A 134 7.85 1.82 14.36
N TRP A 135 8.59 1.67 13.26
CA TRP A 135 8.22 0.76 12.17
C TRP A 135 8.36 -0.72 12.56
N SER A 136 9.39 -1.08 13.33
CA SER A 136 9.59 -2.43 13.85
C SER A 136 8.43 -2.87 14.75
N HIS A 137 7.78 -1.93 15.46
CA HIS A 137 6.61 -2.25 16.28
C HIS A 137 5.47 -2.88 15.46
N TRP A 138 5.27 -2.46 14.21
CA TRP A 138 4.27 -3.08 13.33
C TRP A 138 4.64 -4.51 12.96
N HIS A 139 5.92 -4.80 12.73
CA HIS A 139 6.38 -6.16 12.50
C HIS A 139 6.13 -7.06 13.70
N GLN A 140 6.54 -6.58 14.88
CA GLN A 140 6.38 -7.29 16.15
C GLN A 140 4.91 -7.62 16.41
N LEU A 141 4.01 -6.64 16.27
CA LEU A 141 2.57 -6.84 16.44
C LEU A 141 1.99 -7.82 15.42
N ASN A 142 2.42 -7.74 14.16
CA ASN A 142 1.93 -8.68 13.15
C ASN A 142 2.30 -10.12 13.49
N ASN A 143 3.52 -10.36 13.96
CA ASN A 143 3.97 -11.70 14.34
C ASN A 143 3.31 -12.18 15.64
N GLN A 144 3.06 -11.27 16.59
CA GLN A 144 2.48 -11.62 17.88
C GLN A 144 0.97 -11.88 17.82
N LEU A 145 0.23 -11.09 17.04
CA LEU A 145 -1.22 -11.22 16.93
C LEU A 145 -1.64 -12.22 15.84
N ASP A 146 -0.84 -12.35 14.77
CA ASP A 146 -1.07 -13.20 13.59
C ASP A 146 -2.53 -13.22 13.06
N ILE A 147 -3.23 -12.08 13.17
CA ILE A 147 -4.64 -12.01 12.80
C ILE A 147 -4.77 -12.01 11.27
N ARG A 148 -5.44 -13.05 10.76
CA ARG A 148 -5.77 -13.18 9.35
C ARG A 148 -6.69 -12.03 8.91
N THR A 149 -6.43 -11.51 7.71
CA THR A 149 -7.17 -10.36 7.15
C THR A 149 -8.68 -10.55 7.13
N HIS A 150 -9.18 -11.78 6.91
CA HIS A 150 -10.61 -12.03 6.83
C HIS A 150 -11.37 -11.81 8.15
N HIS A 151 -10.71 -11.97 9.30
CA HIS A 151 -11.31 -11.64 10.60
C HIS A 151 -11.59 -10.14 10.74
N PHE A 152 -10.83 -9.28 10.05
CA PHE A 152 -11.11 -7.84 10.01
C PHE A 152 -12.37 -7.50 9.18
N TYR A 153 -12.84 -8.42 8.32
CA TYR A 153 -14.11 -8.27 7.60
C TYR A 153 -15.30 -8.87 8.36
N GLN A 154 -15.09 -9.90 9.18
CA GLN A 154 -16.18 -10.53 9.96
C GLN A 154 -16.71 -9.63 11.09
N LEU A 155 -15.89 -8.70 11.58
CA LEU A 155 -16.26 -7.77 12.65
C LEU A 155 -17.19 -6.62 12.21
N TYR A 156 -17.61 -6.58 10.93
CA TYR A 156 -18.71 -5.72 10.48
C TYR A 156 -20.09 -6.36 10.67
N GLY A 157 -20.16 -7.65 11.04
CA GLY A 157 -21.40 -8.42 11.13
C GLY A 157 -22.07 -8.45 12.50
N VAL A 158 -21.77 -7.52 13.41
CA VAL A 158 -22.48 -7.40 14.70
C VAL A 158 -23.08 -6.00 14.80
N ASN A 159 -24.16 -5.82 14.06
CA ASN A 159 -25.28 -4.90 14.27
C ASN A 159 -26.26 -5.10 13.10
N GLN A 160 -27.04 -6.18 13.17
CA GLN A 160 -28.44 -6.20 12.72
C GLN A 160 -29.28 -6.47 13.95
#